data_AF-A0A8T5K9S1-F1
#
_entry.id   AF-A0A8T5K9S1-F1
#
_cell.length_a   1.000
_cell.length_b   1.000
_cell.length_c   1.000
_cell.angle_alpha   90.00
_cell.angle_beta   90.00
_cell.angle_gamma   90.00
#
_symmetry.space_group_name_H-M   'P 1'
#
loop_
_entity.id
_entity.type
_entity.pdbx_description
1 polymer ?
#
loop_
_entity_poly.entity_id
_entity_poly.type
_entity_poly.pdbx_seq_one_letter_code
_entity_poly.pdbx_strand_id
1 'polypeptide(L)'
;MLWFIGLGISGISELSDSTLDVIKNAKIVYLESFTSPISETEKKQIESISNGEFKTAKRWLVEDGNEILENAKNKEIVLISYGDPYIATTHLELKTRAMREGIETKTIHSSSIVSSLIGEVGLHYYKVGKVLTIMNDPKSMITPYNTIFDNLLSKTHSVILLEYNEDKSFFLDPKDALILLLDAEKTQSRKVISEKTFVIVASRIGKNDQKIISGNISNLIKKEFGESPHSIIIPGRLHFTESDALKTVTECFDEPTDNSADIKSISEQMIEKYVPMVREALEEIKPHYDNLKEYDDVLINAKLYIDDAENFLKEGKKEYAVLSIGYADGLVDALRIAKGFDPKM
;
A
#
# COMPACT_ATOMS: atom_id res chain seq x y z
N MET A 1 -13.98 -29.22 15.14
CA MET A 1 -14.18 -27.75 15.13
C MET A 1 -12.83 -27.07 15.05
N LEU A 2 -12.71 -25.99 14.28
CA LEU A 2 -11.50 -25.19 14.11
C LEU A 2 -11.71 -23.74 14.54
N TRP A 3 -10.93 -23.28 15.50
CA TRP A 3 -10.90 -21.89 15.95
C TRP A 3 -9.76 -21.11 15.31
N PHE A 4 -10.03 -19.89 14.90
CA PHE A 4 -9.03 -18.89 14.52
C PHE A 4 -8.99 -17.82 15.61
N ILE A 5 -7.85 -17.63 16.26
CA ILE A 5 -7.72 -16.71 17.40
C ILE A 5 -6.62 -15.69 17.14
N GLY A 6 -6.96 -14.41 17.23
CA GLY A 6 -6.00 -13.32 17.17
C GLY A 6 -5.42 -13.00 18.54
N LEU A 7 -4.11 -12.80 18.63
CA LEU A 7 -3.45 -12.34 19.85
C LEU A 7 -3.50 -10.82 20.04
N GLY A 8 -3.88 -10.06 19.02
CA GLY A 8 -3.79 -8.59 19.09
C GLY A 8 -2.36 -8.07 18.91
N ILE A 9 -2.17 -6.75 19.07
CA ILE A 9 -0.86 -6.10 18.92
C ILE A 9 0.01 -6.18 20.19
N SER A 10 -0.61 -6.36 21.35
CA SER A 10 0.04 -6.50 22.67
C SER A 10 0.13 -7.96 23.13
N GLY A 11 -0.20 -8.91 22.26
CA GLY A 11 -0.05 -10.33 22.49
C GLY A 11 -1.02 -10.87 23.55
N ILE A 12 -0.55 -11.83 24.35
CA ILE A 12 -1.38 -12.59 25.32
C ILE A 12 -2.15 -11.68 26.29
N SER A 13 -1.64 -10.48 26.58
CA SER A 13 -2.27 -9.50 27.47
C SER A 13 -3.65 -9.01 26.99
N GLU A 14 -3.97 -9.16 25.69
CA GLU A 14 -5.27 -8.78 25.13
C GLU A 14 -6.30 -9.92 25.18
N LEU A 15 -5.89 -11.13 25.56
CA LEU A 15 -6.80 -12.28 25.57
C LEU A 15 -7.76 -12.22 26.76
N SER A 16 -9.06 -12.32 26.47
CA SER A 16 -10.08 -12.48 27.50
C SER A 16 -9.98 -13.85 28.18
N ASP A 17 -10.50 -13.97 29.42
CA ASP A 17 -10.61 -15.24 30.12
C ASP A 17 -11.33 -16.32 29.28
N SER A 18 -12.38 -15.93 28.55
CA SER A 18 -13.10 -16.84 27.66
C SER A 18 -12.25 -17.34 26.49
N THR A 19 -11.34 -16.52 25.98
CA THR A 19 -10.39 -16.91 24.93
C THR A 19 -9.34 -17.86 25.48
N LEU A 20 -8.82 -17.59 26.68
CA LEU A 20 -7.88 -18.46 27.37
C LEU A 20 -8.49 -19.85 27.64
N ASP A 21 -9.78 -19.91 28.00
CA ASP A 21 -10.49 -21.18 28.18
C ASP A 21 -10.59 -21.97 26.86
N VAL A 22 -10.81 -21.31 25.71
CA VAL A 22 -10.81 -21.99 24.40
C VAL A 22 -9.44 -22.60 24.10
N ILE A 23 -8.36 -21.83 24.29
CA ILE A 23 -6.98 -22.31 24.10
C ILE A 23 -6.67 -23.48 25.03
N LYS A 24 -7.02 -23.36 26.31
CA LYS A 24 -6.77 -24.35 27.34
C LYS A 24 -7.47 -25.68 27.08
N ASN A 25 -8.70 -25.66 26.55
CA ASN A 25 -9.51 -26.85 26.33
C ASN A 25 -9.28 -27.51 24.96
N ALA A 26 -8.63 -26.81 24.02
CA ALA A 26 -8.30 -27.34 22.71
C ALA A 26 -7.41 -28.60 22.80
N LYS A 27 -7.61 -29.54 21.88
CA LYS A 27 -6.80 -30.75 21.79
C LYS A 27 -5.45 -30.50 21.14
N ILE A 28 -5.42 -29.62 20.14
CA ILE A 28 -4.17 -29.15 19.52
C ILE A 28 -4.27 -27.64 19.33
N VAL A 29 -3.23 -26.94 19.78
CA VAL A 29 -3.04 -25.51 19.58
C VAL A 29 -1.88 -25.32 18.61
N TYR A 30 -2.19 -24.83 17.42
CA TYR A 30 -1.23 -24.38 16.42
C TYR A 30 -0.98 -22.90 16.62
N LEU A 31 0.27 -22.50 16.83
CA LEU A 31 0.70 -21.11 16.83
C LEU A 31 1.52 -20.85 15.58
N GLU A 32 1.03 -20.01 14.68
CA GLU A 32 1.85 -19.54 13.57
C GLU A 32 2.64 -18.28 13.95
N SER A 33 3.85 -18.18 13.42
CA SER A 33 4.78 -17.08 13.64
C SER A 33 5.41 -16.57 12.35
N PHE A 34 4.83 -16.89 11.19
CA PHE A 34 5.36 -16.50 9.88
C PHE A 34 4.67 -15.26 9.29
N THR A 35 3.49 -14.90 9.79
CA THR A 35 2.81 -13.65 9.42
C THR A 35 3.32 -12.46 10.23
N SER A 36 3.75 -12.72 11.47
CA SER A 36 4.26 -11.72 12.41
C SER A 36 5.15 -12.39 13.46
N PRO A 37 6.19 -11.71 13.96
CA PRO A 37 7.06 -12.30 14.98
C PRO A 37 6.36 -12.45 16.33
N ILE A 38 6.74 -13.50 17.05
CA ILE A 38 6.37 -13.71 18.46
C ILE A 38 7.63 -13.97 19.28
N SER A 39 7.70 -13.41 20.49
CA SER A 39 8.84 -13.67 21.37
C SER A 39 8.82 -15.10 21.93
N GLU A 40 9.99 -15.67 22.19
CA GLU A 40 10.11 -17.00 22.82
C GLU A 40 9.45 -17.05 24.21
N THR A 41 9.41 -15.92 24.92
CA THR A 41 8.70 -15.81 26.20
C THR A 41 7.19 -15.94 26.01
N GLU A 42 6.60 -15.21 25.06
CA GLU A 42 5.17 -15.29 24.75
C GLU A 42 4.80 -16.68 24.25
N LYS A 43 5.62 -17.27 23.38
CA LYS A 43 5.43 -18.65 22.90
C LYS A 43 5.33 -19.65 24.06
N LYS A 44 6.24 -19.60 25.04
CA LYS A 44 6.20 -20.45 26.23
C LYS A 44 4.99 -20.19 27.12
N GLN A 45 4.51 -18.94 27.19
CA GLN A 45 3.30 -18.61 27.93
C GLN A 45 2.06 -19.24 27.27
N ILE A 46 1.93 -19.17 25.95
CA ILE A 46 0.83 -19.82 25.21
C ILE A 46 0.88 -21.34 25.35
N GLU A 47 2.08 -21.92 25.23
CA GLU A 47 2.31 -23.35 25.46
C GLU A 47 1.86 -23.77 26.86
N SER A 48 2.18 -22.98 27.89
CA SER A 48 1.81 -23.27 29.29
C SER A 48 0.31 -23.15 29.56
N ILE A 49 -0.43 -22.34 28.79
CA ILE A 49 -1.89 -22.22 28.87
C ILE A 49 -2.58 -23.44 28.26
N SER A 50 -1.94 -24.08 27.28
CA SER A 50 -2.50 -25.18 26.50
C SER A 50 -2.42 -26.49 27.29
N ASN A 51 -3.56 -27.11 27.63
CA ASN A 51 -3.55 -28.47 28.21
C ASN A 51 -3.38 -29.58 27.16
N GLY A 52 -3.61 -29.25 25.88
CA GLY A 52 -3.48 -30.14 24.73
C GLY A 52 -2.07 -30.16 24.16
N GLU A 53 -1.94 -30.72 22.95
CA GLU A 53 -0.69 -30.65 22.19
C GLU A 53 -0.47 -29.22 21.68
N PHE A 54 0.73 -28.68 21.88
CA PHE A 54 1.12 -27.36 21.35
C PHE A 54 2.11 -27.53 20.20
N LYS A 55 1.86 -26.84 19.07
CA LYS A 55 2.72 -26.88 17.88
C LYS A 55 2.97 -25.50 17.32
N THR A 56 4.22 -25.22 16.98
CA THR A 56 4.54 -24.08 16.11
C THR A 56 4.26 -24.45 14.66
N ALA A 57 3.39 -23.69 14.00
CA ALA A 57 2.95 -23.92 12.64
C ALA A 57 3.76 -23.05 11.67
N LYS A 58 4.56 -23.68 10.82
CA LYS A 58 5.26 -23.00 9.72
C LYS A 58 4.28 -22.64 8.60
N ARG A 59 4.67 -21.70 7.73
CA ARG A 59 3.88 -21.27 6.55
C ARG A 59 3.31 -22.44 5.76
N TRP A 60 4.16 -23.37 5.34
CA TRP A 60 3.74 -24.50 4.52
C TRP A 60 2.69 -25.39 5.20
N LEU A 61 2.71 -25.53 6.54
CA LEU A 61 1.74 -26.36 7.26
C LEU A 61 0.36 -25.70 7.28
N VAL A 62 0.32 -24.38 7.45
CA VAL A 62 -0.94 -23.61 7.46
C VAL A 62 -1.50 -23.46 6.05
N GLU A 63 -0.65 -23.19 5.05
CA GLU A 63 -1.06 -23.05 3.65
C GLU A 63 -1.47 -24.40 3.04
N ASP A 64 -0.76 -25.50 3.31
CA ASP A 64 -1.18 -26.85 2.92
C ASP A 64 -2.46 -27.25 3.65
N GLY A 65 -2.54 -26.98 4.97
CA GLY A 65 -3.75 -27.09 5.78
C GLY A 65 -4.22 -28.52 6.07
N ASN A 66 -3.72 -29.56 5.38
CA ASN A 66 -4.23 -30.92 5.47
C ASN A 66 -4.20 -31.47 6.90
N GLU A 67 -3.11 -31.25 7.64
CA GLU A 67 -2.99 -31.70 9.04
C GLU A 67 -4.02 -31.02 9.94
N ILE A 68 -4.18 -29.70 9.80
CA ILE A 68 -5.09 -28.91 10.63
C ILE A 68 -6.53 -29.34 10.36
N LEU A 69 -6.90 -29.48 9.09
CA LEU A 69 -8.25 -29.87 8.67
C LEU A 69 -8.59 -31.30 9.12
N GLU A 70 -7.69 -32.26 8.92
CA GLU A 70 -7.92 -33.65 9.32
C GLU A 70 -8.12 -33.78 10.84
N ASN A 71 -7.30 -33.09 11.63
CA ASN A 71 -7.48 -33.05 13.07
C ASN A 71 -8.80 -32.36 13.48
N ALA A 72 -9.19 -31.29 12.80
CA ALA A 72 -10.39 -30.53 13.10
C ALA A 72 -11.71 -31.26 12.80
N LYS A 73 -11.69 -32.37 12.05
CA LYS A 73 -12.89 -33.21 11.84
C LYS A 73 -13.40 -33.83 13.13
N ASN A 74 -12.51 -34.27 14.01
CA ASN A 74 -12.85 -35.05 15.21
C ASN A 74 -12.43 -34.40 16.52
N LYS A 75 -11.63 -33.31 16.46
CA LYS A 75 -11.07 -32.65 17.63
C LYS A 75 -11.41 -31.16 17.61
N GLU A 76 -11.28 -30.52 18.78
CA GLU A 76 -11.28 -29.08 18.90
C GLU A 76 -9.85 -28.55 18.70
N ILE A 77 -9.66 -27.83 17.60
CA ILE A 77 -8.36 -27.33 17.15
C ILE A 77 -8.37 -25.81 17.19
N VAL A 78 -7.26 -25.23 17.60
CA VAL A 78 -7.04 -23.78 17.61
C VAL A 78 -5.86 -23.45 16.70
N LEU A 79 -6.02 -22.46 15.83
CA LEU A 79 -4.95 -21.77 15.11
C LEU A 79 -4.85 -20.34 15.64
N ILE A 80 -3.71 -20.02 16.24
CA ILE A 80 -3.39 -18.71 16.81
C ILE A 80 -2.46 -17.97 15.86
N SER A 81 -2.75 -16.69 15.65
CA SER A 81 -1.91 -15.73 14.92
C SER A 81 -1.75 -14.42 15.69
N TYR A 82 -0.65 -13.72 15.48
CA TYR A 82 -0.50 -12.37 16.04
C TYR A 82 -1.44 -11.37 15.35
N GLY A 83 -1.89 -10.33 16.05
CA GLY A 83 -2.88 -9.39 15.50
C GLY A 83 -4.27 -10.02 15.33
N ASP A 84 -4.94 -9.69 14.22
CA ASP A 84 -6.22 -10.30 13.85
C ASP A 84 -6.00 -11.47 12.85
N PRO A 85 -6.72 -12.60 12.97
CA PRO A 85 -6.49 -13.76 12.12
C PRO A 85 -6.64 -13.54 10.63
N TYR A 86 -7.36 -12.51 10.19
CA TYR A 86 -7.72 -12.29 8.79
C TYR A 86 -7.14 -11.00 8.19
N ILE A 87 -6.37 -10.23 8.95
CA ILE A 87 -5.80 -8.98 8.45
C ILE A 87 -4.35 -9.22 8.04
N ALA A 88 -4.07 -9.02 6.75
CA ALA A 88 -2.76 -9.28 6.13
C ALA A 88 -2.27 -10.74 6.27
N THR A 89 -3.20 -11.70 6.26
CA THR A 89 -2.92 -13.14 6.28
C THR A 89 -3.72 -13.86 5.18
N THR A 90 -3.42 -15.15 4.97
CA THR A 90 -4.17 -16.04 4.07
C THR A 90 -5.12 -16.98 4.82
N HIS A 91 -5.31 -16.84 6.14
CA HIS A 91 -6.08 -17.78 6.96
C HIS A 91 -7.56 -17.88 6.59
N LEU A 92 -8.13 -16.87 5.92
CA LEU A 92 -9.49 -16.93 5.40
C LEU A 92 -9.67 -18.06 4.37
N GLU A 93 -8.62 -18.39 3.62
CA GLU A 93 -8.61 -19.52 2.69
C GLU A 93 -8.80 -20.85 3.44
N LEU A 94 -8.02 -21.07 4.51
CA LEU A 94 -8.11 -22.27 5.35
C LEU A 94 -9.48 -22.39 6.03
N LYS A 95 -10.04 -21.28 6.52
CA LYS A 95 -11.42 -21.23 7.04
C LYS A 95 -12.43 -21.66 5.98
N THR A 96 -12.28 -21.18 4.76
CA THR A 96 -13.18 -21.50 3.65
C THR A 96 -13.11 -22.98 3.29
N ARG A 97 -11.90 -23.57 3.25
CA ARG A 97 -11.73 -25.02 3.05
C ARG A 97 -12.38 -25.83 4.16
N ALA A 98 -12.14 -25.48 5.43
CA ALA A 98 -12.75 -26.15 6.58
C ALA A 98 -14.29 -26.19 6.47
N MET A 99 -14.92 -25.06 6.16
CA MET A 99 -16.38 -24.99 6.02
C MET A 99 -16.90 -25.84 4.85
N ARG A 100 -16.17 -25.92 3.74
CA ARG A 100 -16.53 -26.79 2.59
C ARG A 100 -16.44 -28.27 2.92
N GLU A 101 -15.55 -28.67 3.83
CA GLU A 101 -15.42 -30.03 4.36
C GLU A 101 -16.39 -30.34 5.50
N GLY A 102 -17.31 -29.43 5.83
CA GLY A 102 -18.29 -29.61 6.91
C GLY A 102 -17.70 -29.46 8.32
N ILE A 103 -16.49 -28.90 8.44
CA ILE A 103 -15.86 -28.61 9.73
C ILE A 103 -16.43 -27.29 10.27
N GLU A 104 -17.01 -27.33 11.48
CA GLU A 104 -17.44 -26.12 12.18
C GLU A 104 -16.23 -25.21 12.43
N THR A 105 -16.36 -23.92 12.08
CA THR A 105 -15.31 -22.91 12.33
C THR A 105 -15.83 -21.79 13.21
N LYS A 106 -14.97 -21.26 14.08
CA LYS A 106 -15.23 -20.08 14.89
C LYS A 106 -14.03 -19.14 14.88
N THR A 107 -14.28 -17.86 15.15
CA THR A 107 -13.25 -16.82 15.13
C THR A 107 -13.32 -16.01 16.41
N ILE A 108 -12.16 -15.74 17.01
CA ILE A 108 -11.97 -14.70 18.01
C ILE A 108 -11.06 -13.65 17.39
N HIS A 109 -11.66 -12.51 17.03
CA HIS A 109 -10.97 -11.36 16.48
C HIS A 109 -10.14 -10.65 17.55
N SER A 110 -9.17 -9.85 17.12
CA SER A 110 -8.39 -9.00 18.03
C SER A 110 -7.93 -7.72 17.32
N SER A 111 -7.19 -6.87 18.03
CA SER A 111 -6.58 -5.68 17.44
C SER A 111 -5.58 -6.05 16.33
N SER A 112 -5.46 -5.21 15.31
CA SER A 112 -4.47 -5.39 14.24
C SER A 112 -3.63 -4.14 14.08
N ILE A 113 -2.38 -4.31 13.66
CA ILE A 113 -1.49 -3.19 13.37
C ILE A 113 -2.12 -2.24 12.33
N VAL A 114 -2.85 -2.76 11.34
CA VAL A 114 -3.49 -1.95 10.29
C VAL A 114 -4.51 -0.97 10.87
N SER A 115 -5.25 -1.36 11.91
CA SER A 115 -6.24 -0.50 12.56
C SER A 115 -5.63 0.35 13.66
N SER A 116 -4.86 -0.26 14.55
CA SER A 116 -4.36 0.38 15.77
C SER A 116 -3.33 1.46 15.48
N LEU A 117 -2.49 1.25 14.45
CA LEU A 117 -1.44 2.19 14.05
C LEU A 117 -2.01 3.58 13.76
N ILE A 118 -3.16 3.67 13.09
CA ILE A 118 -3.73 4.93 12.62
C ILE A 118 -4.13 5.85 13.78
N GLY A 119 -4.81 5.28 14.79
CA GLY A 119 -5.14 6.02 16.00
C GLY A 119 -3.89 6.45 16.76
N GLU A 120 -2.89 5.58 16.82
CA GLU A 120 -1.68 5.82 17.59
C GLU A 120 -0.75 6.90 16.99
N VAL A 121 -0.80 7.08 15.66
CA VAL A 121 -0.12 8.19 14.99
C VAL A 121 -0.96 9.47 14.90
N GLY A 122 -2.17 9.48 15.48
CA GLY A 122 -3.05 10.65 15.46
C GLY A 122 -3.71 10.94 14.10
N LEU A 123 -3.76 9.95 13.21
CA LEU A 123 -4.45 10.07 11.93
C LEU A 123 -5.89 9.57 12.01
N HIS A 124 -6.73 10.03 11.09
CA HIS A 124 -8.12 9.63 11.04
C HIS A 124 -8.30 8.36 10.20
N TYR A 125 -8.89 7.33 10.81
CA TYR A 125 -9.08 6.03 10.16
C TYR A 125 -9.92 6.10 8.87
N TYR A 126 -10.90 7.01 8.79
CA TYR A 126 -11.73 7.18 7.59
C TYR A 126 -10.97 7.71 6.37
N LYS A 127 -9.71 8.12 6.54
CA LYS A 127 -8.84 8.61 5.46
C LYS A 127 -7.79 7.58 5.05
N VAL A 128 -7.86 6.36 5.57
CA VAL A 128 -6.98 5.27 5.16
C VAL A 128 -7.36 4.78 3.77
N GLY A 129 -6.40 4.76 2.87
CA GLY A 129 -6.52 4.22 1.52
C GLY A 129 -6.22 2.72 1.49
N LYS A 130 -5.88 2.22 0.31
CA LYS A 130 -5.50 0.81 0.15
C LYS A 130 -4.19 0.52 0.90
N VAL A 131 -4.22 -0.50 1.76
CA VAL A 131 -3.05 -1.03 2.48
C VAL A 131 -2.17 -1.80 1.50
N LEU A 132 -0.85 -1.72 1.69
CA LEU A 132 0.14 -2.36 0.84
C LEU A 132 1.31 -2.92 1.66
N THR A 133 2.13 -3.76 1.02
CA THR A 133 3.36 -4.30 1.60
C THR A 133 4.53 -4.00 0.69
N ILE A 134 5.66 -3.53 1.25
CA ILE A 134 6.94 -3.42 0.53
C ILE A 134 7.79 -4.64 0.87
N MET A 135 8.30 -5.29 -0.19
CA MET A 135 9.23 -6.40 -0.11
C MET A 135 10.64 -5.93 -0.47
N ASN A 136 11.65 -6.65 0.01
CA ASN A 136 13.05 -6.44 -0.34
C ASN A 136 13.36 -7.00 -1.75
N ASP A 137 12.56 -6.58 -2.74
CA ASP A 137 12.74 -6.90 -4.15
C ASP A 137 12.37 -5.65 -4.99
N PRO A 138 13.37 -4.98 -5.59
CA PRO A 138 13.14 -3.83 -6.46
C PRO A 138 12.15 -4.09 -7.60
N LYS A 139 12.05 -5.34 -8.10
CA LYS A 139 11.12 -5.68 -9.19
C LYS A 139 9.66 -5.65 -8.75
N SER A 140 9.40 -5.86 -7.46
CA SER A 140 8.06 -5.83 -6.88
C SER A 140 7.53 -4.41 -6.66
N MET A 141 8.40 -3.38 -6.70
CA MET A 141 8.08 -2.01 -6.27
C MET A 141 7.04 -1.27 -7.12
N ILE A 142 6.77 -1.73 -8.35
CA ILE A 142 5.78 -1.10 -9.22
C ILE A 142 4.39 -1.10 -8.56
N THR A 143 4.00 -2.20 -7.92
CA THR A 143 2.67 -2.33 -7.29
C THR A 143 2.54 -1.46 -6.03
N PRO A 144 3.48 -1.49 -5.06
CA PRO A 144 3.52 -0.53 -3.96
C PRO A 144 3.48 0.92 -4.41
N TYR A 145 4.33 1.30 -5.36
CA TYR A 145 4.42 2.67 -5.86
C TYR A 145 3.09 3.14 -6.47
N ASN A 146 2.49 2.34 -7.36
CA ASN A 146 1.21 2.67 -7.97
C ASN A 146 0.08 2.74 -6.93
N THR A 147 0.10 1.87 -5.92
CA THR A 147 -0.90 1.92 -4.84
C THR A 147 -0.77 3.21 -4.02
N ILE A 148 0.46 3.67 -3.73
CA ILE A 148 0.67 4.95 -3.06
C ILE A 148 0.20 6.11 -3.94
N PHE A 149 0.50 6.07 -5.24
CA PHE A 149 0.02 7.05 -6.20
C PHE A 149 -1.51 7.16 -6.21
N ASP A 150 -2.23 6.04 -6.27
CA ASP A 150 -3.70 5.99 -6.26
C ASP A 150 -4.27 6.52 -4.93
N ASN A 151 -3.64 6.18 -3.81
CA ASN A 151 -4.03 6.67 -2.49
C ASN A 151 -3.85 8.19 -2.38
N LEU A 152 -2.71 8.73 -2.85
CA LEU A 152 -2.44 10.17 -2.85
C LEU A 152 -3.35 10.93 -3.82
N LEU A 153 -3.63 10.39 -5.01
CA LEU A 153 -4.65 10.91 -5.93
C LEU A 153 -6.01 11.04 -5.23
N SER A 154 -6.35 10.05 -4.41
CA SER A 154 -7.58 10.02 -3.60
C SER A 154 -7.48 10.82 -2.30
N LYS A 155 -6.33 11.46 -2.02
CA LYS A 155 -6.03 12.23 -0.80
C LYS A 155 -6.13 11.41 0.49
N THR A 156 -5.87 10.11 0.39
CA THR A 156 -5.91 9.13 1.47
C THR A 156 -4.51 8.72 1.94
N HIS A 157 -4.40 8.22 3.17
CA HIS A 157 -3.15 7.75 3.77
C HIS A 157 -2.83 6.32 3.31
N SER A 158 -1.58 6.08 2.97
CA SER A 158 -1.08 4.75 2.63
C SER A 158 -0.51 4.08 3.88
N VAL A 159 -1.13 2.99 4.36
CA VAL A 159 -0.53 2.12 5.38
C VAL A 159 0.33 1.08 4.67
N ILE A 160 1.62 1.07 5.01
CA ILE A 160 2.64 0.26 4.36
C ILE A 160 3.21 -0.71 5.38
N LEU A 161 2.94 -1.99 5.18
CA LEU A 161 3.59 -3.08 5.91
C LEU A 161 4.95 -3.37 5.28
N LEU A 162 5.91 -3.82 6.09
CA LEU A 162 7.24 -4.19 5.63
C LEU A 162 7.41 -5.71 5.66
N GLU A 163 8.17 -6.25 4.71
CA GLU A 163 8.40 -7.69 4.62
C GLU A 163 9.00 -8.25 5.91
N TYR A 164 8.40 -9.35 6.35
CA TYR A 164 8.92 -10.24 7.36
C TYR A 164 9.09 -11.64 6.75
N ASN A 165 10.26 -12.22 6.95
CA ASN A 165 10.58 -13.56 6.52
C ASN A 165 11.13 -14.36 7.71
N GLU A 166 10.26 -15.21 8.28
CA GLU A 166 10.58 -16.06 9.43
C GLU A 166 11.77 -16.99 9.16
N ASP A 167 11.81 -17.68 8.00
CA ASP A 167 12.85 -18.65 7.67
C ASP A 167 14.26 -18.02 7.62
N LYS A 168 14.34 -16.74 7.24
CA LYS A 168 15.59 -15.97 7.16
C LYS A 168 15.82 -15.07 8.38
N SER A 169 14.91 -15.05 9.34
CA SER A 169 14.88 -14.06 10.44
C SER A 169 15.08 -12.63 9.94
N PHE A 170 14.45 -12.29 8.81
CA PHE A 170 14.65 -11.03 8.11
C PHE A 170 13.43 -10.11 8.28
N PHE A 171 13.72 -8.84 8.57
CA PHE A 171 12.77 -7.73 8.50
C PHE A 171 13.33 -6.69 7.56
N LEU A 172 12.48 -6.17 6.68
CA LEU A 172 12.87 -5.03 5.86
C LEU A 172 12.95 -3.77 6.72
N ASP A 173 14.13 -3.14 6.75
CA ASP A 173 14.35 -1.89 7.48
C ASP A 173 13.58 -0.74 6.82
N PRO A 174 12.97 0.18 7.60
CA PRO A 174 12.28 1.33 7.02
C PRO A 174 13.15 2.19 6.11
N LYS A 175 14.45 2.35 6.38
CA LYS A 175 15.39 3.11 5.52
C LYS A 175 15.46 2.49 4.13
N ASP A 176 15.63 1.17 4.08
CA ASP A 176 15.73 0.43 2.82
C ASP A 176 14.43 0.52 2.02
N ALA A 177 13.28 0.41 2.70
CA ALA A 177 11.97 0.60 2.07
C ALA A 177 11.79 2.01 1.48
N LEU A 178 12.24 3.05 2.18
CA LEU A 178 12.21 4.43 1.68
C LEU A 178 13.15 4.65 0.49
N ILE A 179 14.33 4.02 0.50
CA ILE A 179 15.28 4.04 -0.64
C ILE A 179 14.67 3.35 -1.85
N LEU A 180 14.04 2.18 -1.67
CA LEU A 180 13.34 1.46 -2.74
C LEU A 180 12.22 2.32 -3.37
N LEU A 181 11.49 3.09 -2.58
CA LEU A 181 10.48 4.03 -3.08
C LEU A 181 11.10 5.18 -3.90
N LEU A 182 12.21 5.75 -3.43
CA LEU A 182 12.94 6.78 -4.17
C LEU A 182 13.52 6.25 -5.48
N ASP A 183 13.99 5.01 -5.52
CA ASP A 183 14.49 4.37 -6.74
C ASP A 183 13.36 4.01 -7.71
N ALA A 184 12.20 3.60 -7.19
CA ALA A 184 11.00 3.41 -8.00
C ALA A 184 10.56 4.72 -8.66
N GLU A 185 10.61 5.85 -7.96
CA GLU A 185 10.34 7.18 -8.53
C GLU A 185 11.24 7.49 -9.72
N LYS A 186 12.56 7.22 -9.65
CA LYS A 186 13.49 7.47 -10.76
C LYS A 186 13.06 6.74 -12.04
N THR A 187 12.49 5.55 -11.89
CA THR A 187 12.02 4.73 -13.02
C THR A 187 10.64 5.18 -13.51
N GLN A 188 9.73 5.53 -12.60
CA GLN A 188 8.35 5.88 -12.95
C GLN A 188 8.21 7.34 -13.41
N SER A 189 9.02 8.26 -12.89
CA SER A 189 9.06 9.69 -13.22
C SER A 189 7.68 10.38 -13.15
N ARG A 190 6.88 10.05 -12.13
CA ARG A 190 5.50 10.57 -11.95
C ARG A 190 5.38 11.66 -10.88
N LYS A 191 6.49 12.00 -10.21
CA LYS A 191 6.58 12.98 -9.12
C LYS A 191 5.69 12.60 -7.92
N VAL A 192 5.65 11.31 -7.58
CA VAL A 192 4.82 10.80 -6.48
C VAL A 192 5.58 10.82 -5.18
N ILE A 193 6.83 10.38 -5.20
CA ILE A 193 7.71 10.31 -4.03
C ILE A 193 8.93 11.18 -4.26
N SER A 194 9.40 11.86 -3.20
CA SER A 194 10.64 12.62 -3.23
C SER A 194 11.29 12.63 -1.86
N GLU A 195 12.51 13.16 -1.79
CA GLU A 195 13.20 13.41 -0.52
C GLU A 195 12.44 14.31 0.46
N LYS A 196 11.46 15.09 -0.03
CA LYS A 196 10.59 15.98 0.75
C LYS A 196 9.23 15.37 1.07
N THR A 197 8.96 14.13 0.64
CA THR A 197 7.73 13.44 1.02
C THR A 197 7.73 13.23 2.53
N PHE A 198 6.68 13.68 3.21
CA PHE A 198 6.51 13.51 4.64
C PHE A 198 6.02 12.09 4.94
N VAL A 199 6.64 11.43 5.90
CA VAL A 199 6.41 10.01 6.21
C VAL A 199 6.38 9.81 7.72
N ILE A 200 5.65 8.80 8.16
CA ILE A 200 5.62 8.34 9.56
C ILE A 200 6.14 6.91 9.59
N VAL A 201 7.09 6.64 10.48
CA VAL A 201 7.60 5.29 10.75
C VAL A 201 7.22 4.93 12.18
N ALA A 202 6.52 3.82 12.33
CA ALA A 202 6.08 3.28 13.60
C ALA A 202 6.76 1.95 13.87
N SER A 203 7.34 1.84 15.06
CA SER A 203 8.12 0.70 15.52
C SER A 203 7.41 0.07 16.70
N ARG A 204 7.17 -1.24 16.63
CA ARG A 204 6.67 -2.08 17.74
C ARG A 204 5.44 -1.49 18.45
N ILE A 205 4.45 -1.04 17.66
CA ILE A 205 3.19 -0.52 18.21
C ILE A 205 2.55 -1.57 19.15
N GLY A 206 2.17 -1.15 20.36
CA GLY A 206 1.63 -2.01 21.41
C GLY A 206 2.69 -2.64 22.35
N LYS A 207 3.98 -2.39 22.14
CA LYS A 207 5.06 -2.83 23.06
C LYS A 207 5.58 -1.66 23.91
N ASN A 208 6.21 -1.98 25.04
CA ASN A 208 6.71 -0.99 26.00
C ASN A 208 7.79 -0.04 25.42
N ASP A 209 8.47 -0.50 24.39
CA ASP A 209 9.52 0.22 23.68
C ASP A 209 9.06 0.65 22.28
N GLN A 210 7.75 0.86 22.12
CA GLN A 210 7.13 1.51 20.97
C GLN A 210 7.83 2.84 20.65
N LYS A 211 8.04 3.10 19.37
CA LYS A 211 8.58 4.38 18.89
C LYS A 211 7.86 4.84 17.63
N ILE A 212 7.52 6.12 17.54
CA ILE A 212 6.89 6.71 16.37
C ILE A 212 7.67 7.95 15.97
N ILE A 213 8.22 7.94 14.76
CA ILE A 213 9.03 9.00 14.20
C ILE A 213 8.34 9.54 12.94
N SER A 214 8.30 10.85 12.76
CA SER A 214 7.78 11.44 11.52
C SER A 214 8.69 12.51 10.96
N GLY A 215 8.67 12.70 9.64
CA GLY A 215 9.49 13.69 8.95
C GLY A 215 9.64 13.41 7.47
N ASN A 216 10.45 14.22 6.80
CA ASN A 216 10.75 14.06 5.39
C ASN A 216 11.67 12.85 5.17
N ILE A 217 11.50 12.15 4.04
CA ILE A 217 12.33 10.99 3.69
C ILE A 217 13.83 11.29 3.84
N SER A 218 14.30 12.44 3.36
CA SER A 218 15.72 12.88 3.46
C SER A 218 16.29 12.93 4.87
N ASN A 219 15.44 13.15 5.88
CA ASN A 219 15.83 13.13 7.29
C ASN A 219 15.68 11.74 7.88
N LEU A 220 14.59 11.04 7.56
CA LEU A 220 14.28 9.73 8.11
C LEU A 220 15.27 8.63 7.70
N ILE A 221 15.81 8.66 6.48
CA ILE A 221 16.84 7.70 6.05
C ILE A 221 18.13 7.74 6.90
N LYS A 222 18.32 8.79 7.70
CA LYS A 222 19.47 9.00 8.60
C LYS A 222 19.17 8.64 10.05
N LYS A 223 17.97 8.13 10.37
CA LYS A 223 17.50 7.88 11.75
C LYS A 223 17.44 6.41 12.08
N GLU A 224 17.66 6.06 13.34
CA GLU A 224 17.42 4.72 13.85
C GLU A 224 15.97 4.59 14.35
N PHE A 225 15.31 3.50 13.94
CA PHE A 225 13.91 3.22 14.27
C PHE A 225 13.75 2.21 15.41
N GLY A 226 14.84 1.69 15.97
CA GLY A 226 14.80 0.62 16.97
C GLY A 226 14.53 -0.74 16.35
N GLU A 227 14.25 -1.76 17.16
CA GLU A 227 14.04 -3.11 16.66
C GLU A 227 12.69 -3.24 15.95
N SER A 228 12.61 -4.25 15.08
CA SER A 228 11.41 -4.64 14.35
C SER A 228 10.32 -5.24 15.28
N PRO A 229 9.05 -5.36 14.83
CA PRO A 229 8.54 -4.97 13.52
C PRO A 229 8.31 -3.47 13.35
N HIS A 230 8.33 -3.03 12.09
CA HIS A 230 8.09 -1.65 11.69
C HIS A 230 6.94 -1.56 10.68
N SER A 231 6.30 -0.38 10.61
CA SER A 231 5.34 -0.03 9.57
C SER A 231 5.53 1.43 9.17
N ILE A 232 5.19 1.74 7.92
CA ILE A 232 5.33 3.08 7.35
C ILE A 232 3.94 3.62 7.01
N ILE A 233 3.72 4.92 7.22
CA ILE A 233 2.57 5.64 6.66
C ILE A 233 3.05 6.79 5.80
N ILE A 234 2.54 6.84 4.57
CA ILE A 234 2.63 8.04 3.73
C ILE A 234 1.26 8.71 3.76
N PRO A 235 1.09 9.81 4.51
CA PRO A 235 -0.19 10.48 4.58
C PRO A 235 -0.52 11.16 3.24
N GLY A 236 -1.79 11.10 2.81
CA GLY A 236 -2.35 12.04 1.84
C GLY A 236 -2.61 13.41 2.48
N ARG A 237 -3.65 14.11 2.00
CA ARG A 237 -4.06 15.40 2.57
C ARG A 237 -4.31 15.26 4.06
N LEU A 238 -3.68 16.09 4.88
CA LEU A 238 -3.91 16.12 6.34
C LEU A 238 -5.05 17.07 6.70
N HIS A 239 -5.84 16.69 7.70
CA HIS A 239 -6.73 17.60 8.42
C HIS A 239 -5.91 18.34 9.48
N PHE A 240 -6.30 19.55 9.87
CA PHE A 240 -5.52 20.34 10.84
C PHE A 240 -5.33 19.61 12.18
N THR A 241 -6.34 18.86 12.63
CA THR A 241 -6.23 18.03 13.84
C THR A 241 -5.22 16.89 13.70
N GLU A 242 -5.07 16.32 12.51
CA GLU A 242 -4.07 15.29 12.24
C GLU A 242 -2.67 15.90 12.22
N SER A 243 -2.50 17.07 11.60
CA SER A 243 -1.23 17.81 11.62
C SER A 243 -0.82 18.16 13.05
N ASP A 244 -1.74 18.65 13.89
CA ASP A 244 -1.48 18.96 15.29
C ASP A 244 -1.17 17.70 16.11
N ALA A 245 -1.91 16.61 15.87
CA ALA A 245 -1.66 15.34 16.53
C ALA A 245 -0.29 14.78 16.18
N LEU A 246 0.10 14.75 14.90
CA LEU A 246 1.41 14.25 14.45
C LEU A 246 2.58 14.96 15.14
N LYS A 247 2.50 16.28 15.29
CA LYS A 247 3.52 17.08 16.01
C LYS A 247 3.62 16.72 17.49
N THR A 248 2.54 16.21 18.06
CA THR A 248 2.41 15.94 19.49
C THR A 248 2.78 14.49 19.83
N VAL A 249 2.25 13.53 19.06
CA VAL A 249 2.35 12.09 19.38
C VAL A 249 3.55 11.40 18.74
N THR A 250 4.27 12.07 17.85
CA THR A 250 5.45 11.52 17.17
C THR A 250 6.71 12.32 17.49
N GLU A 251 7.88 11.68 17.41
CA GLU A 251 9.16 12.39 17.31
C GLU A 251 9.24 13.04 15.93
N CYS A 252 8.69 14.25 15.82
CA CYS A 252 8.46 14.97 14.57
C CYS A 252 9.68 15.82 14.19
N PHE A 253 10.36 15.47 13.09
CA PHE A 253 11.58 16.14 12.63
C PHE A 253 11.34 17.24 11.60
N ASP A 254 10.19 17.24 10.94
CA ASP A 254 9.80 18.20 9.91
C ASP A 254 8.33 18.56 10.08
N GLU A 255 7.93 19.75 9.63
CA GLU A 255 6.53 20.15 9.62
C GLU A 255 5.68 19.20 8.73
N PRO A 256 4.53 18.67 9.20
CA PRO A 256 3.66 17.82 8.38
C PRO A 256 3.17 18.55 7.14
N THR A 257 3.41 17.97 5.96
CA THR A 257 3.01 18.51 4.66
C THR A 257 1.94 17.67 3.98
N ASP A 258 1.20 18.29 3.05
CA ASP A 258 0.24 17.58 2.20
C ASP A 258 0.97 16.94 1.01
N ASN A 259 1.28 15.65 1.12
CA ASN A 259 1.91 14.90 0.03
C ASN A 259 1.01 14.74 -1.21
N SER A 260 -0.29 15.03 -1.12
CA SER A 260 -1.23 14.91 -2.24
C SER A 260 -1.43 16.20 -3.03
N ALA A 261 -0.88 17.33 -2.57
CA ALA A 261 -1.15 18.65 -3.14
C ALA A 261 -0.76 18.77 -4.63
N ASP A 262 0.39 18.20 -5.01
CA ASP A 262 0.95 18.31 -6.37
C ASP A 262 0.74 17.03 -7.21
N ILE A 263 -0.03 16.07 -6.70
CA ILE A 263 -0.25 14.79 -7.36
C ILE A 263 -1.28 14.95 -8.48
N LYS A 264 -0.86 14.62 -9.70
CA LYS A 264 -1.68 14.69 -10.91
C LYS A 264 -1.95 13.30 -11.45
N SER A 265 -3.18 13.08 -11.92
CA SER A 265 -3.56 11.86 -12.61
C SER A 265 -2.76 11.67 -13.89
N ILE A 266 -2.68 10.43 -14.37
CA ILE A 266 -1.95 10.09 -15.60
C ILE A 266 -2.43 10.96 -16.78
N SER A 267 -3.75 11.11 -16.91
CA SER A 267 -4.35 11.94 -17.94
C SER A 267 -3.91 13.40 -17.85
N GLU A 268 -3.92 14.00 -16.65
CA GLU A 268 -3.44 15.38 -16.45
C GLU A 268 -1.96 15.53 -16.84
N GLN A 269 -1.11 14.58 -16.41
CA GLN A 269 0.31 14.58 -16.79
C GLN A 269 0.51 14.46 -18.30
N MET A 270 -0.30 13.63 -18.98
CA MET A 270 -0.26 13.49 -20.43
C MET A 270 -0.67 14.78 -21.13
N ILE A 271 -1.78 15.41 -20.73
CA ILE A 271 -2.25 16.65 -21.35
C ILE A 271 -1.23 17.78 -21.17
N GLU A 272 -0.69 17.95 -19.96
CA GLU A 272 0.33 18.98 -19.68
C GLU A 272 1.60 18.80 -20.51
N LYS A 273 1.96 17.56 -20.85
CA LYS A 273 3.11 17.26 -21.70
C LYS A 273 2.80 17.44 -23.19
N TYR A 274 1.73 16.80 -23.67
CA TYR A 274 1.50 16.62 -25.10
C TYR A 274 0.79 17.80 -25.76
N VAL A 275 -0.11 18.52 -25.06
CA VAL A 275 -0.80 19.68 -25.65
C VAL A 275 0.19 20.75 -26.14
N PRO A 276 1.17 21.21 -25.34
CA PRO A 276 2.15 22.20 -25.81
C PRO A 276 2.98 21.68 -26.98
N MET A 277 3.40 20.41 -26.94
CA MET A 277 4.21 19.78 -27.98
C MET A 277 3.48 19.71 -29.33
N VAL A 278 2.24 19.18 -29.32
CA VAL A 278 1.43 19.03 -30.54
C VAL A 278 1.03 20.41 -31.09
N ARG A 279 0.75 21.39 -30.22
CA ARG A 279 0.46 22.76 -30.63
C ARG A 279 1.68 23.42 -31.30
N GLU A 280 2.87 23.25 -30.75
CA GLU A 280 4.10 23.71 -31.39
C GLU A 280 4.36 23.02 -32.74
N ALA A 281 4.16 21.70 -32.80
CA ALA A 281 4.30 20.92 -34.03
C ALA A 281 3.33 21.38 -35.13
N LEU A 282 2.09 21.71 -34.76
CA LEU A 282 1.08 22.24 -35.66
C LEU A 282 1.45 23.63 -36.20
N GLU A 283 1.91 24.54 -35.33
CA GLU A 283 2.32 25.89 -35.76
C GLU A 283 3.58 25.86 -36.65
N GLU A 284 4.48 24.89 -36.45
CA GLU A 284 5.65 24.68 -37.31
C GLU A 284 5.26 24.21 -38.72
N ILE A 285 4.30 23.27 -38.83
CA ILE A 285 3.97 22.66 -40.11
C ILE A 285 2.98 23.48 -40.94
N LYS A 286 2.11 24.26 -40.28
CA LYS A 286 1.03 25.03 -40.91
C LYS A 286 1.48 25.92 -42.10
N PRO A 287 2.60 26.68 -42.04
CA PRO A 287 3.05 27.51 -43.17
C PRO A 287 3.36 26.73 -44.46
N HIS A 288 3.66 25.42 -44.36
CA HIS A 288 3.92 24.56 -45.52
C HIS A 288 2.65 24.19 -46.31
N TYR A 289 1.48 24.65 -45.85
CA TYR A 289 0.16 24.36 -46.39
C TYR A 289 -0.65 25.61 -46.74
N ASP A 290 -0.14 26.83 -46.56
CA ASP A 290 -0.86 28.13 -46.70
C ASP A 290 -1.57 28.38 -48.05
N ASN A 291 -1.34 27.54 -49.07
CA ASN A 291 -1.98 27.64 -50.39
C ASN A 291 -2.68 26.35 -50.85
N LEU A 292 -2.85 25.37 -49.97
CA LEU A 292 -3.42 24.06 -50.28
C LEU A 292 -4.74 23.86 -49.53
N LYS A 293 -5.83 24.42 -50.10
CA LYS A 293 -7.17 24.40 -49.50
C LYS A 293 -7.69 23.02 -49.13
N GLU A 294 -7.20 21.96 -49.79
CA GLU A 294 -7.59 20.58 -49.49
C GLU A 294 -7.14 20.11 -48.09
N TYR A 295 -6.20 20.82 -47.44
CA TYR A 295 -5.73 20.50 -46.08
C TYR A 295 -6.28 21.45 -45.00
N ASP A 296 -7.07 22.46 -45.35
CA ASP A 296 -7.62 23.43 -44.40
C ASP A 296 -8.45 22.73 -43.31
N ASP A 297 -9.31 21.78 -43.70
CA ASP A 297 -10.14 21.00 -42.78
C ASP A 297 -9.27 20.16 -41.82
N VAL A 298 -8.15 19.62 -42.28
CA VAL A 298 -7.24 18.82 -41.45
C VAL A 298 -6.54 19.69 -40.41
N LEU A 299 -6.04 20.86 -40.82
CA LEU A 299 -5.40 21.83 -39.92
C LEU A 299 -6.39 22.39 -38.88
N ILE A 300 -7.63 22.68 -39.31
CA ILE A 300 -8.69 23.13 -38.41
C ILE A 300 -9.04 22.03 -37.41
N ASN A 301 -9.27 20.80 -37.87
CA ASN A 301 -9.61 19.68 -36.99
C ASN A 301 -8.48 19.36 -36.01
N ALA A 302 -7.22 19.37 -36.45
CA ALA A 302 -6.08 19.17 -35.56
C ALA A 302 -6.07 20.22 -34.43
N LYS A 303 -6.29 21.50 -34.77
CA LYS A 303 -6.40 22.57 -33.76
C LYS A 303 -7.59 22.35 -32.82
N LEU A 304 -8.77 22.03 -33.36
CA LEU A 304 -9.98 21.80 -32.56
C LEU A 304 -9.78 20.65 -31.57
N TYR A 305 -9.13 19.55 -31.98
CA TYR A 305 -8.82 18.44 -31.09
C TYR A 305 -7.83 18.81 -29.96
N ILE A 306 -6.86 19.71 -30.22
CA ILE A 306 -5.98 20.24 -29.16
C ILE A 306 -6.79 21.04 -28.15
N ASP A 307 -7.64 21.95 -28.64
CA ASP A 307 -8.46 22.81 -27.79
C ASP A 307 -9.50 22.00 -27.00
N ASP A 308 -10.09 20.98 -27.61
CA ASP A 308 -11.00 20.01 -26.98
C ASP A 308 -10.30 19.20 -25.89
N ALA A 309 -9.04 18.81 -26.09
CA ALA A 309 -8.27 18.11 -25.06
C ALA A 309 -8.15 18.93 -23.76
N GLU A 310 -7.86 20.24 -23.88
CA GLU A 310 -7.82 21.15 -22.73
C GLU A 310 -9.20 21.35 -22.11
N ASN A 311 -10.25 21.47 -22.92
CA ASN A 311 -11.63 21.68 -22.46
C ASN A 311 -12.17 20.45 -21.73
N PHE A 312 -12.01 19.25 -22.30
CA PHE A 312 -12.40 18.00 -21.65
C PHE A 312 -11.67 17.80 -20.33
N LEU A 313 -10.39 18.16 -20.25
CA LEU A 313 -9.67 18.08 -18.99
C LEU A 313 -10.29 19.01 -17.92
N LYS A 314 -10.62 20.25 -18.27
CA LYS A 314 -11.29 21.21 -17.37
C LYS A 314 -12.67 20.72 -16.92
N GLU A 315 -13.38 20.00 -17.78
CA GLU A 315 -14.67 19.37 -17.47
C GLU A 315 -14.55 18.08 -16.64
N GLY A 316 -13.32 17.62 -16.33
CA GLY A 316 -13.08 16.36 -15.62
C GLY A 316 -13.25 15.11 -16.49
N LYS A 317 -13.42 15.27 -17.81
CA LYS A 317 -13.57 14.21 -18.82
C LYS A 317 -12.20 13.71 -19.28
N LYS A 318 -11.47 13.07 -18.37
CA LYS A 318 -10.04 12.73 -18.53
C LYS A 318 -9.76 11.80 -19.72
N GLU A 319 -10.64 10.84 -19.99
CA GLU A 319 -10.51 9.89 -21.09
C GLU A 319 -10.67 10.60 -22.45
N TYR A 320 -11.66 11.50 -22.55
CA TYR A 320 -11.90 12.30 -23.75
C TYR A 320 -10.76 13.29 -24.00
N ALA A 321 -10.17 13.84 -22.95
CA ALA A 321 -9.00 14.71 -23.08
C ALA A 321 -7.83 13.96 -23.74
N VAL A 322 -7.49 12.77 -23.22
CA VAL A 322 -6.38 11.94 -23.74
C VAL A 322 -6.67 11.48 -25.17
N LEU A 323 -7.90 11.08 -25.46
CA LEU A 323 -8.31 10.68 -26.81
C LEU A 323 -8.18 11.84 -27.81
N SER A 324 -8.61 13.04 -27.42
CA SER A 324 -8.57 14.22 -28.30
C SER A 324 -7.15 14.64 -28.62
N ILE A 325 -6.24 14.66 -27.64
CA ILE A 325 -4.84 14.99 -27.92
C ILE A 325 -4.16 13.92 -28.80
N GLY A 326 -4.52 12.64 -28.65
CA GLY A 326 -4.02 11.57 -29.51
C GLY A 326 -4.50 11.69 -30.96
N TYR A 327 -5.74 12.13 -31.19
CA TYR A 327 -6.22 12.44 -32.54
C TYR A 327 -5.51 13.64 -33.16
N ALA A 328 -5.36 14.73 -32.39
CA ALA A 328 -4.62 15.90 -32.85
C ALA A 328 -3.19 15.53 -33.27
N ASP A 329 -2.51 14.76 -32.43
CA ASP A 329 -1.15 14.31 -32.68
C ASP A 329 -1.02 13.52 -33.97
N GLY A 330 -1.86 12.48 -34.15
CA GLY A 330 -1.85 11.68 -35.37
C GLY A 330 -2.12 12.49 -36.65
N LEU A 331 -2.98 13.52 -36.58
CA LEU A 331 -3.21 14.42 -37.71
C LEU A 331 -1.99 15.30 -38.00
N VAL A 332 -1.35 15.85 -36.97
CA VAL A 332 -0.17 16.70 -37.11
C VAL A 332 1.01 15.92 -37.66
N ASP A 333 1.27 14.71 -37.16
CA ASP A 333 2.34 13.86 -37.67
C ASP A 333 2.11 13.43 -39.12
N ALA A 334 0.86 13.15 -39.51
CA ALA A 334 0.54 12.88 -40.91
C ALA A 334 0.88 14.05 -41.83
N LEU A 335 0.59 15.29 -41.40
CA LEU A 335 0.98 16.51 -42.13
C LEU A 335 2.49 16.68 -42.21
N ARG A 336 3.21 16.40 -41.11
CA ARG A 336 4.68 16.49 -41.07
C ARG A 336 5.31 15.51 -42.05
N ILE A 337 4.91 14.24 -42.01
CA ILE A 337 5.41 13.18 -42.90
C ILE A 337 5.15 13.53 -44.36
N ALA A 338 3.96 14.05 -44.69
CA ALA A 338 3.60 14.44 -46.05
C ALA A 338 4.48 15.57 -46.63
N LYS A 339 5.19 16.33 -45.79
CA LYS A 339 6.16 17.36 -46.18
C LYS A 339 7.61 16.94 -45.99
N GLY A 340 7.86 15.68 -45.64
CA GLY A 340 9.21 15.15 -45.41
C GLY A 340 9.85 15.59 -44.09
N PHE A 341 9.03 16.03 -43.13
CA PHE A 341 9.47 16.26 -41.75
C PHE A 341 9.31 14.98 -40.94
N ASP A 342 10.23 14.75 -40.00
CA ASP A 342 10.08 13.69 -39.02
C ASP A 342 8.93 14.00 -38.04
N PRO A 343 8.21 12.97 -37.56
CA PRO A 343 7.30 13.08 -36.41
C PRO A 343 7.98 13.77 -35.23
N LYS A 344 7.24 14.57 -34.45
CA LYS A 344 7.81 15.24 -33.26
C LYS A 344 7.81 14.38 -32.00
N MET A 345 7.27 13.15 -32.08
CA MET A 345 7.15 12.21 -30.97
C MET A 345 7.93 10.91 -31.15
#